data_AF-A0A4Y8IG91-F1
#
_entry.id   AF-A0A4Y8IG91-F1
#
_cell.length_a   1.000
_cell.length_b   1.000
_cell.length_c   1.000
_cell.angle_alpha   90.00
_cell.angle_beta   90.00
_cell.angle_gamma   90.00
#
_symmetry.space_group_name_H-M   'P 1'
#
loop_
_entity.id
_entity.type
_entity.pdbx_description
1 polymer ?
#
loop_
_entity_poly.entity_id
_entity_poly.type
_entity_poly.pdbx_seq_one_letter_code
_entity_poly.pdbx_strand_id
1 'polypeptide(L)'
;MNIQEKMDLKWNEITATKKEREELFSDFENNKGKISELYYETEIKQLEYMFLKREQLEQLRKTTYHNENVDRVERILETCITQVRERLIKKGLKERLQAEKLI
;
A
#
# COMPACT_ATOMS: atom_id res chain seq x y z
N MET A 1 -15.65 12.06 -4.01
CA MET A 1 -14.39 11.68 -4.66
C MET A 1 -14.52 10.24 -5.14
N ASN A 2 -14.40 10.00 -6.43
CA ASN A 2 -14.51 8.67 -7.03
C ASN A 2 -13.25 7.82 -6.71
N ILE A 3 -13.29 6.53 -6.99
CA ILE A 3 -12.17 5.63 -6.63
C ILE A 3 -10.88 5.93 -7.41
N GLN A 4 -11.00 6.42 -8.65
CA GLN A 4 -9.86 6.83 -9.46
C GLN A 4 -9.13 8.03 -8.83
N GLU A 5 -9.86 9.05 -8.40
CA GLU A 5 -9.32 10.23 -7.73
C GLU A 5 -8.61 9.87 -6.40
N LYS A 6 -9.15 8.91 -5.64
CA LYS A 6 -8.49 8.38 -4.44
C LYS A 6 -7.18 7.66 -4.75
N MET A 7 -7.16 6.86 -5.82
CA MET A 7 -5.96 6.13 -6.24
C MET A 7 -4.88 7.08 -6.74
N ASP A 8 -5.24 8.11 -7.49
CA ASP A 8 -4.31 9.10 -8.02
C ASP A 8 -3.68 9.92 -6.87
N LEU A 9 -4.48 10.32 -5.87
CA LEU A 9 -3.95 10.99 -4.67
C LEU A 9 -2.97 10.10 -3.90
N LYS A 10 -3.32 8.83 -3.66
CA LYS A 10 -2.40 7.91 -2.97
C LYS A 10 -1.13 7.62 -3.77
N TRP A 11 -1.23 7.55 -5.09
CA TRP A 11 -0.05 7.40 -5.95
C TRP A 11 0.90 8.60 -5.86
N ASN A 12 0.35 9.81 -5.79
CA ASN A 12 1.12 11.03 -5.61
C ASN A 12 1.81 11.06 -4.24
N GLU A 13 1.11 10.66 -3.17
CA GLU A 13 1.71 10.53 -1.83
C GLU A 13 2.86 9.52 -1.82
N ILE A 14 2.71 8.36 -2.48
CA ILE A 14 3.76 7.34 -2.59
C ILE A 14 4.98 7.90 -3.33
N THR A 15 4.74 8.61 -4.43
CA THR A 15 5.81 9.19 -5.25
C THR A 15 6.58 10.27 -4.48
N ALA A 16 5.88 11.13 -3.75
CA ALA A 16 6.50 12.13 -2.88
C ALA A 16 7.38 11.48 -1.81
N THR A 17 6.85 10.48 -1.10
CA THR A 17 7.58 9.75 -0.06
C THR A 17 8.83 9.03 -0.61
N LYS A 18 8.75 8.45 -1.82
CA LYS A 18 9.91 7.83 -2.47
C LYS A 18 11.00 8.86 -2.79
N LYS A 19 10.61 10.02 -3.32
CA LYS A 19 11.53 11.10 -3.65
C LYS A 19 12.24 11.64 -2.41
N GLU A 20 11.50 11.90 -1.33
CA GLU A 20 12.08 12.31 -0.04
C GLU A 20 13.08 11.27 0.49
N ARG A 21 12.76 9.98 0.36
CA ARG A 21 13.66 8.90 0.76
C ARG A 21 14.95 8.90 -0.05
N GLU A 22 14.87 9.08 -1.37
CA GLU A 22 16.05 9.14 -2.26
C GLU A 22 16.95 10.34 -1.94
N GLU A 23 16.36 11.49 -1.64
CA GLU A 23 17.12 12.69 -1.27
C GLU A 23 17.91 12.50 0.04
N LEU A 24 17.36 11.75 1.00
CA LEU A 24 18.00 11.46 2.28
C LEU A 24 19.21 10.51 2.18
N PHE A 25 19.33 9.73 1.10
CA PHE A 25 20.50 8.86 0.87
C PHE A 25 21.79 9.63 0.55
N SER A 26 21.71 10.93 0.27
CA SER A 26 22.88 11.81 0.08
C SER A 26 23.73 12.00 1.34
N ASP A 27 23.13 11.83 2.53
CA ASP A 27 23.80 11.85 3.84
C ASP A 27 23.30 10.70 4.72
N PHE A 28 23.59 9.48 4.26
CA PHE A 28 23.00 8.23 4.76
C PHE A 28 23.17 8.01 6.27
N GLU A 29 24.34 8.31 6.84
CA GLU A 29 24.61 8.05 8.27
C GLU A 29 23.79 8.97 9.19
N ASN A 30 23.59 10.23 8.78
CA ASN A 30 22.75 11.18 9.53
C ASN A 30 21.25 10.90 9.34
N ASN A 31 20.85 10.35 8.19
CA ASN A 31 19.45 10.17 7.82
C ASN A 31 18.92 8.74 8.00
N LYS A 32 19.75 7.79 8.43
CA LYS A 32 19.42 6.36 8.53
C LYS A 32 18.13 6.07 9.30
N GLY A 33 17.89 6.80 10.40
CA GLY A 33 16.66 6.69 11.18
C GLY A 33 15.43 7.07 10.36
N LYS A 34 15.46 8.25 9.72
CA LYS A 34 14.36 8.75 8.89
C LYS A 34 14.15 7.91 7.62
N ILE A 35 15.22 7.37 7.04
CA ILE A 35 15.13 6.42 5.92
C ILE A 35 14.40 5.14 6.35
N SER A 36 14.68 4.63 7.54
CA SER A 36 13.98 3.45 8.08
C SER A 36 12.51 3.74 8.36
N GLU A 37 12.18 4.91 8.90
CA GLU A 37 10.79 5.33 9.12
C GLU A 37 10.02 5.44 7.81
N LEU A 38 10.57 6.16 6.82
CA LEU A 38 9.95 6.32 5.51
C LEU A 38 9.79 5.00 4.75
N TYR A 39 10.68 4.03 4.98
CA TYR A 39 10.53 2.69 4.42
C TYR A 39 9.24 2.03 4.91
N TYR A 40 8.99 2.02 6.22
CA TYR A 40 7.78 1.42 6.79
C TYR A 40 6.51 2.20 6.42
N GLU A 41 6.60 3.54 6.38
CA GLU A 41 5.50 4.38 5.92
C GLU A 41 5.13 4.05 4.46
N THR A 42 6.13 3.81 3.61
CA THR A 42 5.89 3.38 2.23
C THR A 42 5.16 2.04 2.16
N GLU A 43 5.55 1.07 3.00
CA GLU A 43 4.90 -0.25 3.01
C GLU A 43 3.44 -0.18 3.51
N ILE A 44 3.16 0.68 4.50
CA ILE A 44 1.79 0.93 4.99
C ILE A 44 0.94 1.54 3.87
N LYS A 45 1.42 2.59 3.20
CA LYS A 45 0.70 3.21 2.07
C LYS A 45 0.47 2.25 0.90
N GLN A 46 1.42 1.36 0.64
CA GLN A 46 1.23 0.29 -0.37
C GLN A 46 0.12 -0.68 0.04
N LEU A 47 0.04 -1.03 1.33
CA LEU A 47 -1.02 -1.89 1.84
C LEU A 47 -2.38 -1.20 1.73
N GLU A 48 -2.50 0.07 2.11
CA GLU A 48 -3.70 0.89 1.90
C GLU A 48 -4.16 0.86 0.44
N TYR A 49 -3.23 1.07 -0.49
CA TYR A 49 -3.51 1.03 -1.92
C TYR A 49 -4.04 -0.33 -2.38
N MET A 50 -3.52 -1.43 -1.83
CA MET A 50 -4.01 -2.78 -2.15
C MET A 50 -5.46 -2.97 -1.67
N PHE A 51 -5.85 -2.43 -0.52
CA PHE A 51 -7.24 -2.45 -0.08
C PHE A 51 -8.16 -1.63 -1.01
N LEU A 52 -7.71 -0.47 -1.49
CA LEU A 52 -8.46 0.30 -2.51
C LEU A 52 -8.59 -0.48 -3.82
N LYS A 53 -7.56 -1.23 -4.22
CA LYS A 53 -7.63 -2.09 -5.39
C LYS A 53 -8.66 -3.21 -5.22
N ARG A 54 -8.80 -3.76 -4.02
CA ARG A 54 -9.84 -4.75 -3.70
C ARG A 54 -11.24 -4.16 -3.89
N GLU A 55 -11.49 -2.95 -3.36
CA GLU A 55 -12.75 -2.23 -3.55
C GLU A 55 -13.04 -1.97 -5.05
N GLN A 56 -12.02 -1.61 -5.84
CA GLN A 56 -12.16 -1.41 -7.28
C GLN A 56 -12.56 -2.71 -8.01
N LEU A 57 -11.95 -3.84 -7.65
CA LEU A 57 -12.27 -5.15 -8.25
C LEU A 57 -13.70 -5.59 -7.87
N GLU A 58 -14.14 -5.34 -6.64
CA GLU A 58 -15.52 -5.58 -6.23
C GLU A 58 -16.52 -4.73 -7.04
N GLN A 59 -16.20 -3.46 -7.30
CA GLN A 59 -17.04 -2.59 -8.14
C GLN A 59 -17.09 -3.09 -9.59
N LEU A 60 -15.96 -3.52 -10.16
CA LEU A 60 -15.89 -4.10 -11.50
C LEU A 60 -16.70 -5.40 -11.63
N ARG A 61 -16.73 -6.23 -10.57
CA ARG A 61 -17.57 -7.44 -10.52
C ARG A 61 -19.06 -7.13 -10.57
N LYS A 62 -19.49 -6.01 -9.99
CA LYS A 62 -20.90 -5.59 -10.00
C LYS A 62 -21.36 -5.13 -11.39
N THR A 63 -20.44 -4.66 -12.23
CA THR A 63 -20.74 -4.11 -13.56
C THR A 63 -20.45 -5.07 -14.72
N THR A 64 -19.62 -6.10 -14.50
CA THR A 64 -19.16 -7.01 -15.57
C THR A 64 -19.40 -8.46 -15.15
N TYR A 65 -20.23 -9.19 -15.90
CA TYR A 65 -20.53 -10.60 -15.62
C TYR A 65 -19.27 -11.46 -15.85
N HIS A 66 -18.76 -12.09 -14.79
CA HIS A 66 -17.64 -13.05 -14.78
C HIS A 66 -16.45 -12.71 -15.70
N ASN A 67 -15.46 -12.00 -15.14
CA ASN A 67 -14.21 -11.71 -15.81
C ASN A 67 -13.07 -12.48 -15.12
N GLU A 68 -12.60 -13.57 -15.74
CA GLU A 68 -11.50 -14.40 -15.22
C GLU A 68 -10.23 -13.59 -14.91
N ASN A 69 -10.00 -12.47 -15.60
CA ASN A 69 -8.88 -11.58 -15.32
C ASN A 69 -9.06 -10.85 -13.97
N VAL A 70 -10.28 -10.47 -13.61
CA VAL A 70 -10.60 -9.84 -12.31
C VAL A 70 -10.31 -10.83 -11.19
N ASP A 71 -10.75 -12.08 -11.35
CA ASP A 71 -10.55 -13.13 -10.34
C ASP A 71 -9.07 -13.47 -10.16
N ARG A 72 -8.29 -13.50 -11.26
CA ARG A 72 -6.84 -13.71 -11.20
C ARG A 72 -6.13 -12.57 -10.48
N VAL A 73 -6.49 -11.32 -10.78
CA VAL A 73 -5.90 -10.14 -10.12
C VAL A 73 -6.27 -10.10 -8.65
N GLU A 74 -7.50 -10.44 -8.27
CA GLU A 74 -7.95 -10.52 -6.88
C GLU A 74 -7.11 -11.55 -6.08
N ARG A 75 -6.90 -12.76 -6.60
CA ARG A 75 -6.07 -13.77 -5.92
C ARG A 75 -4.63 -13.31 -5.69
N ILE A 76 -4.03 -12.65 -6.68
CA ILE A 76 -2.67 -12.08 -6.55
C ILE A 76 -2.69 -10.98 -5.48
N LEU A 77 -3.69 -10.10 -5.52
CA LEU A 77 -3.85 -9.02 -4.56
C LEU A 77 -3.98 -9.54 -3.13
N GLU A 78 -4.81 -10.55 -2.89
CA GLU A 78 -4.99 -11.18 -1.57
C GLU A 78 -3.69 -11.80 -1.03
N THR A 79 -2.93 -12.44 -1.93
CA THR A 79 -1.62 -13.01 -1.58
C THR A 79 -0.66 -11.89 -1.16
N CYS A 80 -0.59 -10.80 -1.92
CA CYS A 80 0.24 -9.65 -1.61
C CYS A 80 -0.16 -8.99 -0.28
N ILE A 81 -1.46 -8.75 -0.05
CA ILE A 81 -1.98 -8.15 1.19
C ILE A 81 -1.55 -9.00 2.39
N THR A 82 -1.71 -10.32 2.29
CA THR A 82 -1.34 -11.25 3.37
C THR A 82 0.16 -11.18 3.67
N GLN A 83 1.00 -11.27 2.64
CA GLN A 83 2.46 -11.23 2.80
C GLN A 83 2.95 -9.90 3.40
N VAL A 84 2.40 -8.77 2.95
CA VAL A 84 2.76 -7.45 3.47
C VAL A 84 2.30 -7.29 4.92
N ARG A 85 1.06 -7.68 5.26
CA ARG A 85 0.55 -7.65 6.65
C ARG A 85 1.44 -8.45 7.59
N GLU A 86 1.76 -9.69 7.25
CA GLU A 86 2.61 -10.54 8.08
C GLU A 86 4.01 -9.95 8.27
N ARG A 87 4.60 -9.41 7.19
CA ARG A 87 5.91 -8.76 7.25
C ARG A 87 5.88 -7.56 8.19
N LEU A 88 4.89 -6.67 8.07
CA LEU A 88 4.77 -5.47 8.90
C LEU A 88 4.49 -5.80 10.37
N ILE A 89 3.68 -6.82 10.65
CA ILE A 89 3.46 -7.33 12.01
C ILE A 89 4.78 -7.84 12.60
N LYS A 90 5.56 -8.64 11.86
CA LYS A 90 6.88 -9.13 12.30
C LYS A 90 7.89 -8.01 12.56
N LYS A 91 7.67 -6.82 11.97
CA LYS A 91 8.47 -5.61 12.18
C LYS A 91 7.96 -4.74 13.33
N GLY A 92 6.92 -5.16 14.06
CA GLY A 92 6.41 -4.47 15.24
C GLY A 92 5.30 -3.45 14.96
N LEU A 93 4.78 -3.38 13.73
CA LEU A 93 3.82 -2.34 13.32
C LEU A 93 2.34 -2.72 13.54
N LYS A 94 2.06 -3.73 14.38
CA LYS A 94 0.71 -4.27 14.58
C LYS A 94 -0.29 -3.20 15.02
N GLU A 95 0.06 -2.37 16.00
CA GLU A 95 -0.82 -1.32 16.52
C GLU A 95 -1.14 -0.27 15.45
N ARG A 96 -0.13 0.12 14.66
CA ARG A 96 -0.31 1.05 13.55
C ARG A 96 -1.25 0.49 12.49
N LEU A 97 -1.10 -0.79 12.14
CA LEU A 97 -2.00 -1.45 11.19
C LEU A 97 -3.44 -1.52 11.70
N GLN A 98 -3.66 -1.69 13.00
CA GLN A 98 -5.01 -1.64 13.59
C GLN A 98 -5.61 -0.23 13.52
N ALA A 99 -4.81 0.80 13.82
CA ALA A 99 -5.25 2.19 13.73
C ALA A 99 -5.70 2.56 12.30
N GLU A 100 -4.97 2.08 11.29
CA GLU A 100 -5.28 2.30 9.88
C GLU A 100 -6.32 1.30 9.32
N LYS A 101 -6.88 0.40 10.15
CA LYS A 101 -7.85 -0.65 9.76
C LYS A 101 -7.34 -1.58 8.65
N LEU A 102 -6.03 -1.79 8.61
CA LEU A 102 -5.37 -2.67 7.65
C LEU A 102 -5.25 -4.10 8.15
N ILE A 103 -5.52 -4.34 9.44
CA ILE A 103 -5.67 -5.68 10.01
C ILE A 103 -6.93 -5.95 10.79
#